data_AF-A0A1A8GNK6-F1
#
_entry.id   AF-A0A1A8GNK6-F1
#
_cell.length_a   1.000
_cell.length_b   1.000
_cell.length_c   1.000
_cell.angle_alpha   90.00
_cell.angle_beta   90.00
_cell.angle_gamma   90.00
#
_symmetry.space_group_name_H-M   'P 1'
#
loop_
_entity.id
_entity.type
_entity.pdbx_description
1 polymer ?
#
loop_
_entity_poly.entity_id
_entity_poly.type
_entity_poly.pdbx_seq_one_letter_code
_entity_poly.pdbx_strand_id
1 'polypeptide(L)'
;MNPLCVLQLDDPPQKFNTCVLKDTPSPAWDQPFIFKLNGQSKELNVRVMNDGQPPESSSLGHVCVPFDLVKKQPEGQQTFALMAKDKVTGSLTTEFTYLDPGEVRSWLPPTPAS
;
A
#
# COMPACT_ATOMS: atom_id res chain seq x y z
N MET A 1 13.50 10.29 10.29
CA MET A 1 12.16 9.65 10.21
C MET A 1 12.39 8.23 9.78
N ASN A 2 11.71 7.28 10.41
CA ASN A 2 11.87 5.85 10.13
C ASN A 2 10.58 5.29 9.53
N PRO A 3 10.29 5.55 8.24
CA PRO A 3 8.98 5.27 7.69
C PRO A 3 8.73 3.80 7.40
N LEU A 4 7.50 3.36 7.63
CA LEU A 4 6.95 2.09 7.15
C LEU A 4 5.52 2.29 6.63
N CYS A 5 5.13 1.48 5.65
CA CYS A 5 3.76 1.40 5.16
C CYS A 5 3.04 0.20 5.75
N VAL A 6 1.81 0.42 6.20
CA VAL A 6 0.86 -0.61 6.61
C VAL A 6 -0.24 -0.68 5.57
N LEU A 7 -0.42 -1.85 4.96
CA LEU A 7 -1.46 -2.10 3.96
C LEU A 7 -2.50 -3.05 4.56
N GLN A 8 -3.78 -2.69 4.46
CA GLN A 8 -4.88 -3.46 5.04
C GLN A 8 -6.06 -3.55 4.06
N LEU A 9 -6.44 -4.77 3.69
CA LEU A 9 -7.64 -5.07 2.92
C LEU A 9 -8.85 -5.16 3.86
N ASP A 10 -10.02 -4.75 3.37
CA ASP A 10 -11.28 -4.79 4.08
C ASP A 10 -11.85 -6.22 4.23
N ASP A 11 -12.05 -6.94 3.12
CA ASP A 11 -12.55 -8.32 3.12
C ASP A 11 -11.93 -9.15 1.96
N PRO A 12 -11.41 -10.36 2.20
CA PRO A 12 -11.15 -10.92 3.52
C PRO A 12 -10.02 -10.13 4.21
N PRO A 13 -10.10 -9.86 5.52
CA PRO A 13 -9.15 -9.01 6.21
C PRO A 13 -7.72 -9.56 6.11
N GLN A 14 -6.85 -8.80 5.46
CA GLN A 14 -5.43 -9.12 5.28
C GLN A 14 -4.61 -7.87 5.60
N LYS A 15 -3.50 -8.05 6.30
CA LYS A 15 -2.63 -6.94 6.72
C LYS A 15 -1.18 -7.27 6.44
N PHE A 16 -0.50 -6.37 5.76
CA PHE A 16 0.94 -6.43 5.49
C PHE A 16 1.62 -5.13 5.90
N ASN A 17 2.93 -5.21 6.08
CA ASN A 17 3.77 -4.08 6.45
C ASN A 17 5.04 -4.13 5.60
N THR A 18 5.52 -2.98 5.16
CA THR A 18 6.85 -2.89 4.54
C THR A 18 7.93 -3.00 5.60
N CYS A 19 9.16 -3.20 5.16
CA CYS A 19 10.33 -2.93 5.99
C CYS A 19 10.33 -1.47 6.48
N VAL A 20 10.94 -1.26 7.65
CA VAL A 20 11.23 0.07 8.18
C VAL A 20 12.48 0.59 7.46
N LEU A 21 12.36 1.74 6.80
CA LEU A 21 13.51 2.46 6.25
C LEU A 21 14.05 3.42 7.31
N LYS A 22 15.37 3.63 7.34
CA LYS A 22 16.02 4.49 8.33
C LYS A 22 16.28 5.88 7.77
N ASP A 23 15.99 6.88 8.59
CA ASP A 23 16.43 8.28 8.40
C ASP A 23 16.17 8.87 7.01
N THR A 24 15.02 8.54 6.40
CA THR A 24 14.61 9.10 5.09
C THR A 24 13.25 9.80 5.16
N PRO A 25 13.13 11.02 4.60
CA PRO A 25 11.83 11.67 4.40
C PRO A 25 11.12 11.22 3.11
N SER A 26 11.84 10.57 2.20
CA SER A 26 11.36 10.13 0.87
C SER A 26 11.58 8.63 0.72
N PRO A 27 10.72 7.79 1.31
CA PRO A 27 10.86 6.34 1.26
C PRO A 27 10.55 5.77 -0.13
N ALA A 28 11.38 4.81 -0.56
CA ALA A 28 11.11 3.90 -1.67
C ALA A 28 11.28 2.47 -1.14
N TRP A 29 10.16 1.76 -0.93
CA TRP A 29 10.19 0.42 -0.33
C TRP A 29 10.41 -0.69 -1.36
N ASP A 30 9.95 -0.49 -2.60
CA ASP A 30 10.04 -1.45 -3.71
C ASP A 30 9.71 -2.89 -3.31
N GLN A 31 8.75 -3.04 -2.40
CA GLN A 31 8.36 -4.30 -1.79
C GLN A 31 6.94 -4.66 -2.24
N PRO A 32 6.77 -5.76 -3.00
CA PRO A 32 5.45 -6.17 -3.44
C PRO A 32 4.70 -6.97 -2.38
N PHE A 33 3.37 -6.91 -2.45
CA PHE A 33 2.47 -7.70 -1.63
C PHE A 33 1.36 -8.32 -2.50
N ILE A 34 0.98 -9.56 -2.17
CA ILE A 34 -0.14 -10.24 -2.84
C ILE A 34 -1.30 -10.30 -1.87
N PHE A 35 -2.43 -9.72 -2.29
CA PHE A 35 -3.69 -9.79 -1.58
C PHE A 35 -4.62 -10.79 -2.27
N LYS A 36 -5.25 -11.66 -1.47
CA LYS A 36 -6.33 -12.52 -1.98
C LYS A 36 -7.63 -11.73 -1.95
N LEU A 37 -8.20 -11.45 -3.12
CA LEU A 37 -9.48 -10.74 -3.24
C LEU A 37 -10.65 -11.72 -3.31
N ASN A 38 -11.83 -11.26 -2.92
CA ASN A 38 -13.11 -11.95 -3.13
C ASN A 38 -14.19 -10.95 -3.59
N GLY A 39 -15.43 -11.40 -3.80
CA GLY A 39 -16.52 -10.52 -4.24
C GLY A 39 -16.97 -9.45 -3.23
N GLN A 40 -16.40 -9.40 -2.03
CA GLN A 40 -16.66 -8.40 -0.99
C GLN A 40 -15.50 -7.41 -0.81
N SER A 41 -14.34 -7.63 -1.43
CA SER A 41 -13.21 -6.70 -1.38
C SER A 41 -13.56 -5.37 -2.04
N LYS A 42 -13.53 -4.27 -1.27
CA LYS A 42 -13.90 -2.93 -1.77
C LYS A 42 -12.78 -1.92 -1.69
N GLU A 43 -11.86 -2.06 -0.75
CA GLU A 43 -10.81 -1.05 -0.59
C GLU A 43 -9.54 -1.58 0.08
N LEU A 44 -8.42 -0.97 -0.30
CA LEU A 44 -7.14 -1.12 0.37
C LEU A 44 -6.83 0.14 1.16
N ASN A 45 -6.81 0.02 2.48
CA ASN A 45 -6.35 1.08 3.36
C ASN A 45 -4.82 1.04 3.45
N VAL A 46 -4.16 2.11 3.03
CA VAL A 46 -2.71 2.27 3.13
C VAL A 46 -2.39 3.39 4.12
N ARG A 47 -1.56 3.09 5.10
CA ARG A 47 -1.11 4.02 6.15
C ARG A 47 0.40 4.11 6.17
N VAL A 48 0.92 5.32 6.16
CA VAL A 48 2.35 5.57 6.39
C VAL A 48 2.55 5.95 7.85
N MET A 49 3.47 5.24 8.50
CA MET A 49 3.78 5.39 9.91
C MET A 49 5.27 5.73 10.08
N ASN A 50 5.60 6.47 11.14
CA ASN A 50 6.95 6.70 11.62
C ASN A 50 7.25 5.75 12.79
N ASP A 51 8.16 4.82 12.56
CA ASP A 51 8.62 3.86 13.56
C ASP A 51 9.36 4.56 14.71
N GLY A 52 9.23 4.02 15.93
CA GLY A 52 9.87 4.58 17.12
C GLY A 52 9.19 5.83 17.70
N GLN A 53 7.97 6.17 17.25
CA GLN A 53 7.11 7.18 17.89
C GLN A 53 5.94 6.52 18.65
N PRO A 54 5.31 7.22 19.62
CA PRO A 54 4.05 6.78 20.22
C PRO A 54 2.94 6.68 19.15
N PRO A 55 1.99 5.73 19.27
CA PRO A 55 0.97 5.48 18.24
C PRO A 55 0.20 6.71 17.77
N GLU A 56 -0.06 7.66 18.67
CA GLU A 56 -0.80 8.90 18.40
C GLU A 56 -0.04 9.88 17.50
N SER A 57 1.29 9.81 17.52
CA SER A 57 2.21 10.67 16.75
C SER A 57 2.89 9.94 15.60
N SER A 58 2.74 8.62 15.51
CA SER A 58 3.35 7.81 14.47
C SER A 58 2.70 7.97 13.10
N SER A 59 1.42 8.34 13.01
CA SER A 59 0.74 8.41 11.70
C SER A 59 1.19 9.62 10.90
N LEU A 60 1.77 9.38 9.73
CA LEU A 60 2.24 10.40 8.80
C LEU A 60 1.18 10.75 7.76
N GLY A 61 0.32 9.79 7.42
CA GLY A 61 -0.78 9.96 6.50
C GLY A 61 -1.39 8.63 6.08
N HIS A 62 -2.55 8.70 5.44
CA HIS A 62 -3.25 7.52 4.94
C HIS A 62 -4.01 7.82 3.66
N VAL A 63 -4.37 6.75 2.96
CA VAL A 63 -5.27 6.76 1.80
C VAL A 63 -6.10 5.47 1.81
N CYS A 64 -7.37 5.57 1.41
CA CYS A 64 -8.20 4.42 1.07
C CYS A 64 -8.29 4.32 -0.45
N VAL A 65 -7.82 3.22 -1.02
CA VAL A 65 -7.83 2.97 -2.46
C VAL A 65 -9.02 2.06 -2.77
N PRO A 66 -10.09 2.56 -3.41
CA PRO A 66 -11.24 1.74 -3.75
C PRO A 66 -10.94 0.79 -4.91
N PHE A 67 -11.58 -0.38 -4.91
CA PHE A 67 -11.50 -1.38 -5.96
C PHE A 67 -12.79 -1.45 -6.77
N ASP A 68 -12.64 -1.60 -8.09
CA ASP A 68 -13.67 -2.10 -8.99
C ASP A 68 -13.16 -3.42 -9.58
N LEU A 69 -13.56 -4.53 -8.94
CA LEU A 69 -13.12 -5.87 -9.33
C LEU A 69 -13.63 -6.30 -10.71
N VAL A 70 -14.76 -5.73 -11.17
CA VAL A 70 -15.31 -6.04 -12.50
C VAL A 70 -14.46 -5.39 -13.58
N LYS A 71 -14.02 -4.14 -13.34
CA LYS A 71 -13.14 -3.42 -14.26
C LYS A 71 -11.65 -3.65 -14.02
N LYS A 72 -11.28 -4.47 -13.01
CA LYS A 72 -9.90 -4.64 -12.54
C LYS A 72 -9.22 -3.28 -12.29
N GLN A 73 -9.88 -2.40 -11.54
CA GLN A 73 -9.35 -1.06 -11.21
C GLN A 73 -9.12 -0.89 -9.70
N PRO A 74 -8.04 -0.20 -9.28
CA PRO A 74 -7.06 0.46 -10.15
C PRO A 74 -6.02 -0.52 -10.71
N GLU A 75 -5.49 -0.22 -11.89
CA GLU A 75 -4.43 -1.01 -12.54
C GLU A 75 -3.22 -0.13 -12.88
N GLY A 76 -2.03 -0.72 -12.90
CA GLY A 76 -0.77 -0.06 -13.19
C GLY A 76 -0.31 0.89 -12.09
N GLN A 77 0.62 1.77 -12.43
CA GLN A 77 1.15 2.77 -11.50
C GLN A 77 0.12 3.85 -11.20
N GLN A 78 -0.11 4.09 -9.91
CA GLN A 78 -1.01 5.10 -9.38
C GLN A 78 -0.30 5.94 -8.33
N THR A 79 -0.65 7.22 -8.27
CA THR A 79 -0.16 8.14 -7.23
C THR A 79 -1.35 8.72 -6.48
N PHE A 80 -1.35 8.56 -5.16
CA PHE A 80 -2.41 9.06 -4.29
C PHE A 80 -1.88 10.11 -3.32
N ALA A 81 -2.71 11.10 -2.99
CA ALA A 81 -2.44 12.02 -1.91
C ALA A 81 -2.64 11.33 -0.56
N LEU A 82 -1.67 11.47 0.35
CA LEU A 82 -1.77 11.03 1.73
C LEU A 82 -2.43 12.10 2.58
N MET A 83 -3.42 11.72 3.37
CA MET A 83 -4.17 12.62 4.22
C MET A 83 -3.86 12.35 5.70
N ALA A 84 -3.69 13.41 6.49
CA ALA A 84 -3.71 13.35 7.95
C ALA A 84 -4.38 14.61 8.51
N LYS A 85 -5.32 14.45 9.45
CA LYS A 85 -6.05 15.57 10.08
C LYS A 85 -6.61 16.56 9.02
N ASP A 86 -7.23 16.00 7.98
CA ASP A 86 -7.84 16.73 6.85
C ASP A 86 -6.87 17.59 6.01
N LYS A 87 -5.57 17.30 6.08
CA LYS A 87 -4.54 17.95 5.26
C LYS A 87 -3.77 16.92 4.45
N VAL A 88 -3.37 17.31 3.24
CA VAL A 88 -2.42 16.55 2.43
C VAL A 88 -1.05 16.64 3.11
N THR A 89 -0.47 15.50 3.46
CA THR A 89 0.86 15.41 4.09
C THR A 89 1.94 14.90 3.15
N GLY A 90 1.56 14.33 2.01
CA GLY A 90 2.47 13.82 0.99
C GLY A 90 1.72 13.04 -0.08
N SER A 91 2.46 12.20 -0.81
CA SER A 91 1.89 11.30 -1.81
C SER A 91 2.53 9.91 -1.73
N LEU A 92 1.77 8.90 -2.12
CA LEU A 92 2.24 7.53 -2.26
C LEU A 92 2.06 7.08 -3.70
N THR A 93 3.15 6.61 -4.31
CA THR A 93 3.11 5.95 -5.62
C THR A 93 3.20 4.44 -5.43
N THR A 94 2.33 3.70 -6.10
CA THR A 94 2.25 2.23 -6.01
C THR A 94 1.76 1.66 -7.34
N GLU A 95 2.10 0.41 -7.63
CA GLU A 95 1.63 -0.32 -8.81
C GLU A 95 0.59 -1.38 -8.41
N PHE A 96 -0.48 -1.50 -9.20
CA PHE A 96 -1.52 -2.51 -9.01
C PHE A 96 -1.61 -3.44 -10.21
N THR A 97 -1.66 -4.74 -9.92
CA THR A 97 -1.86 -5.78 -10.93
C THR A 97 -2.83 -6.82 -10.40
N TYR A 98 -3.84 -7.16 -11.20
CA TYR A 98 -4.78 -8.24 -10.88
C TYR A 98 -4.28 -9.55 -11.48
N LEU A 99 -4.02 -10.53 -10.62
CA LEU A 99 -3.52 -11.85 -11.02
C LEU A 99 -4.65 -12.88 -10.97
N ASP A 100 -4.78 -13.67 -12.03
CA ASP A 100 -5.61 -14.86 -12.00
C ASP A 100 -4.94 -15.98 -11.16
N PRO A 101 -5.70 -16.93 -10.58
CA PRO A 101 -5.15 -17.93 -9.66
C PRO A 101 -4.00 -18.78 -10.23
N GLY A 102 -3.95 -18.96 -11.56
CA GLY A 102 -2.87 -19.65 -12.25
C GLY A 102 -1.60 -18.81 -12.37
N GLU A 103 -1.73 -17.50 -12.53
CA GLU A 103 -0.61 -16.56 -12.73
C GLU A 103 0.16 -16.32 -11.43
N VAL A 104 -0.51 -16.36 -10.28
CA VAL A 104 0.12 -16.17 -8.96
C VAL A 104 1.32 -17.11 -8.74
N ARG A 105 1.26 -18.35 -9.26
CA ARG A 105 2.33 -19.33 -9.12
C ARG A 105 3.58 -19.01 -9.94
N SER A 106 3.40 -18.26 -11.01
CA SER A 106 4.46 -17.88 -11.96
C SER A 106 4.86 -16.41 -11.83
N TRP A 107 4.14 -15.65 -11.01
CA TRP A 107 4.40 -14.23 -10.80
C TRP A 107 5.72 -14.03 -10.07
N LEU A 108 6.60 -13.25 -10.69
CA LEU A 108 7.85 -12.79 -10.11
C LEU A 108 7.68 -11.30 -9.76
N PRO A 109 8.15 -10.86 -8.58
CA PRO A 109 8.32 -9.45 -8.28
C PRO A 109 8.97 -8.70 -9.43
N PRO A 110 8.47 -7.50 -9.81
CA PRO A 110 9.27 -6.63 -10.66
C PRO A 110 10.61 -6.36 -9.96
N THR A 111 11.71 -6.55 -10.69
CA THR A 111 13.03 -6.18 -10.17
C THR A 111 13.09 -4.67 -9.98
N PRO A 112 13.57 -4.17 -8.83
CA PRO A 112 13.75 -2.72 -8.64
C PRO A 112 14.67 -2.17 -9.73
N ALA A 113 14.30 -1.03 -10.31
CA ALA A 113 15.15 -0.35 -11.27
C ALA A 113 16.44 0.10 -10.57
N SER A 114 17.59 -0.27 -11.13
CA SER A 114 18.93 0.06 -10.60
C SER A 114 19.30 1.53 -10.81
#